data_AF-A0A832GEB0-F1
#
_entry.id   AF-A0A832GEB0-F1
#
_cell.length_a   1.000
_cell.length_b   1.000
_cell.length_c   1.000
_cell.angle_alpha   90.00
_cell.angle_beta   90.00
_cell.angle_gamma   90.00
#
_symmetry.space_group_name_H-M   'P 1'
#
loop_
_entity.id
_entity.type
_entity.pdbx_description
1 polymer ?
#
loop_
_entity_poly.entity_id
_entity_poly.type
_entity_poly.pdbx_seq_one_letter_code
_entity_poly.pdbx_strand_id
1 'polypeptide(L)'
;MIQCGALNYTYRGVPMIKNPFDFALYPMLIWSVKPRTLIEIGSKEGGSALWFADLMQSFGIDGHVYSVDIVRVTEYAHDRVTFIEGDGRNLGATFSADFLRNVPRPLLVIEDADQEYETSIAVLRFFRDHLRNGEYHVVEDGIISDLTQAPNCNSGPHRAIKEFLHAYPGEYEIDADYCDLFGYNATWCSNGFLRRVSEA
;
A
#
# COMPACT_ATOMS: atom_id res chain seq x y z
N MET A 1 10.68 -19.56 -8.25
CA MET A 1 11.12 -19.97 -6.90
C MET A 1 10.48 -19.09 -5.82
N ILE A 2 10.72 -17.77 -5.79
CA ILE A 2 10.10 -16.87 -4.80
C ILE A 2 8.59 -16.68 -5.01
N GLN A 3 8.16 -16.39 -6.24
CA GLN A 3 6.73 -16.16 -6.56
C GLN A 3 5.84 -17.36 -6.21
N CYS A 4 6.24 -18.59 -6.54
CA CYS A 4 5.52 -19.80 -6.14
C CYS A 4 5.40 -19.93 -4.61
N GLY A 5 6.42 -19.52 -3.86
CA GLY A 5 6.39 -19.51 -2.40
C GLY A 5 5.40 -18.48 -1.87
N ALA A 6 5.45 -17.26 -2.40
CA ALA A 6 4.54 -16.17 -2.00
C ALA A 6 3.07 -16.52 -2.25
N LEU A 7 2.75 -17.18 -3.38
CA LEU A 7 1.37 -17.62 -3.68
C LEU A 7 0.82 -18.67 -2.71
N ASN A 8 1.70 -19.41 -2.02
CA ASN A 8 1.32 -20.43 -1.03
C ASN A 8 1.52 -19.95 0.41
N TYR A 9 2.01 -18.73 0.61
CA TYR A 9 2.26 -18.21 1.94
C TYR A 9 0.93 -17.90 2.65
N THR A 10 0.87 -18.22 3.94
CA THR A 10 -0.27 -17.87 4.79
C THR A 10 0.23 -17.18 6.07
N TYR A 11 -0.49 -16.14 6.47
CA TYR A 11 -0.35 -15.51 7.76
C TYR A 11 -1.43 -16.04 8.70
N ARG A 12 -1.05 -16.76 9.77
CA ARG A 12 -1.98 -17.40 10.72
C ARG A 12 -3.03 -18.32 10.04
N GLY A 13 -2.67 -18.93 8.91
CA GLY A 13 -3.57 -19.76 8.10
C GLY A 13 -4.40 -19.01 7.07
N VAL A 14 -4.30 -17.68 7.00
CA VAL A 14 -4.96 -16.82 6.00
C VAL A 14 -4.01 -16.54 4.84
N PRO A 15 -4.39 -16.75 3.57
CA PRO A 15 -3.53 -16.44 2.44
C PRO A 15 -3.06 -14.98 2.45
N MET A 16 -1.76 -14.78 2.22
CA MET A 16 -1.15 -13.46 2.17
C MET A 16 0.00 -13.48 1.19
N ILE A 17 -0.10 -12.67 0.14
CA ILE A 17 0.87 -12.67 -0.95
C ILE A 17 1.67 -11.39 -0.84
N LYS A 18 2.90 -11.50 -0.33
CA LYS A 18 3.87 -10.40 -0.31
C LYS A 18 5.27 -10.92 -0.62
N ASN A 19 6.14 -10.04 -1.10
CA ASN A 19 7.54 -10.38 -1.30
C ASN A 19 8.24 -10.59 0.06
N PRO A 20 9.09 -11.61 0.24
CA PRO A 20 9.94 -11.78 1.41
C PRO A 20 10.77 -10.53 1.84
N PHE A 21 11.20 -9.68 0.90
CA PHE A 21 11.85 -8.40 1.19
C PHE A 21 10.86 -7.39 1.77
N ASP A 22 9.63 -7.33 1.26
CA ASP A 22 8.59 -6.42 1.76
C ASP A 22 8.16 -6.81 3.19
N PHE A 23 8.24 -8.09 3.56
CA PHE A 23 8.12 -8.54 4.95
C PHE A 23 9.16 -7.93 5.89
N ALA A 24 10.33 -7.52 5.39
CA ALA A 24 11.33 -6.80 6.18
C ALA A 24 11.15 -5.27 6.10
N LEU A 25 10.73 -4.75 4.93
CA LEU A 25 10.53 -3.31 4.71
C LEU A 25 9.33 -2.75 5.47
N TYR A 26 8.17 -3.44 5.46
CA TYR A 26 6.97 -2.94 6.13
C TYR A 26 7.12 -2.75 7.64
N PRO A 27 7.73 -3.67 8.42
CA PRO A 27 8.06 -3.42 9.81
C PRO A 27 8.92 -2.19 10.03
N MET A 28 9.92 -1.94 9.17
CA MET A 28 10.74 -0.73 9.25
C MET A 28 9.91 0.53 9.00
N LEU A 29 9.09 0.53 7.94
CA LEU A 29 8.21 1.65 7.59
C LEU A 29 7.21 1.94 8.70
N ILE A 30 6.49 0.93 9.17
CA ILE A 30 5.48 1.07 10.25
C ILE A 30 6.14 1.51 11.56
N TRP A 31 7.35 1.02 11.86
CA TRP A 31 8.10 1.48 13.03
C TRP A 31 8.51 2.94 12.90
N SER A 32 8.94 3.40 11.73
CA SER A 32 9.34 4.78 11.49
C SER A 32 8.15 5.74 11.51
N VAL A 33 7.10 5.42 10.76
CA VAL A 33 5.92 6.26 10.57
C VAL A 33 5.00 6.27 11.80
N LYS A 34 4.92 5.15 12.53
CA LYS A 34 3.97 4.95 13.64
C LYS A 34 2.51 5.25 13.24
N PRO A 35 1.99 4.67 12.14
CA PRO A 35 0.68 5.03 11.62
C PRO A 35 -0.43 4.76 12.64
N ARG A 36 -1.33 5.72 12.79
CA ARG A 36 -2.55 5.57 13.60
C ARG A 36 -3.73 5.10 12.75
N THR A 37 -3.64 5.31 11.45
CA THR A 37 -4.56 4.75 10.45
C THR A 37 -3.74 4.16 9.32
N LEU A 38 -4.03 2.91 8.96
CA LEU A 38 -3.53 2.26 7.76
C LEU A 38 -4.72 1.99 6.84
N ILE A 39 -4.68 2.45 5.60
CA ILE A 39 -5.68 2.12 4.57
C ILE A 39 -5.01 1.24 3.53
N GLU A 40 -5.52 0.03 3.36
CA GLU A 40 -5.07 -0.94 2.36
C GLU A 40 -6.13 -1.02 1.25
N ILE A 41 -5.70 -0.90 -0.01
CA ILE A 41 -6.54 -1.11 -1.20
C ILE A 41 -6.10 -2.43 -1.84
N GLY A 42 -6.98 -3.43 -1.81
CA GLY A 42 -6.67 -4.82 -2.16
C GLY A 42 -6.58 -5.71 -0.93
N SER A 43 -7.73 -6.13 -0.38
CA SER A 43 -7.74 -7.06 0.77
C SER A 43 -7.39 -8.48 0.36
N LYS A 44 -7.83 -8.90 -0.83
CA LYS A 44 -7.86 -10.31 -1.24
C LYS A 44 -8.52 -11.20 -0.18
N GLU A 45 -7.75 -12.05 0.49
CA GLU A 45 -8.25 -12.94 1.57
C GLU A 45 -8.11 -12.30 2.97
N GLY A 46 -7.53 -11.10 3.06
CA GLY A 46 -7.39 -10.31 4.29
C GLY A 46 -6.13 -10.60 5.12
N GLY A 47 -5.24 -11.50 4.66
CA GLY A 47 -4.06 -11.90 5.44
C GLY A 47 -3.11 -10.73 5.76
N SER A 48 -2.92 -9.80 4.82
CA SER A 48 -2.09 -8.59 4.99
C SER A 48 -2.69 -7.61 5.99
N ALA A 49 -3.99 -7.35 5.92
CA ALA A 49 -4.68 -6.52 6.90
C ALA A 49 -4.51 -7.05 8.33
N LEU A 50 -4.67 -8.36 8.52
CA LEU A 50 -4.46 -9.02 9.81
C LEU A 50 -2.99 -8.87 10.28
N TRP A 51 -2.05 -9.12 9.38
CA TRP A 51 -0.63 -8.99 9.67
C TRP A 51 -0.23 -7.57 10.07
N PHE A 52 -0.70 -6.55 9.35
CA PHE A 52 -0.43 -5.15 9.68
C PHE A 52 -1.01 -4.76 11.04
N ALA A 53 -2.22 -5.22 11.37
CA ALA A 53 -2.83 -4.96 12.67
C ALA A 53 -2.06 -5.60 13.82
N ASP A 54 -1.68 -6.88 13.69
CA ASP A 54 -0.85 -7.59 14.67
C ASP A 54 0.53 -6.93 14.84
N LEU A 55 1.12 -6.48 13.73
CA LEU A 55 2.42 -5.79 13.74
C LEU A 55 2.35 -4.45 14.47
N MET A 56 1.36 -3.61 14.15
CA MET A 56 1.13 -2.35 14.88
C MET A 56 0.91 -2.59 16.37
N GLN A 57 0.11 -3.60 16.73
CA GLN A 57 -0.10 -3.99 18.12
C GLN A 57 1.21 -4.40 18.80
N SER A 58 2.04 -5.21 18.14
CA SER A 58 3.33 -5.66 18.67
C SER A 58 4.30 -4.50 18.94
N PHE A 59 4.21 -3.43 18.14
CA PHE A 59 4.99 -2.21 18.30
C PHE A 59 4.42 -1.22 19.32
N GLY A 60 3.30 -1.56 19.99
CA GLY A 60 2.63 -0.65 20.92
C GLY A 60 1.95 0.53 20.21
N ILE A 61 1.70 0.41 18.91
CA ILE A 61 1.00 1.44 18.11
C ILE A 61 -0.49 1.16 18.23
N ASP A 62 -1.24 2.14 18.73
CA ASP A 62 -2.69 2.08 18.81
C ASP A 62 -3.31 2.57 17.49
N GLY A 63 -3.06 1.80 16.42
CA GLY A 63 -3.53 2.06 15.07
C GLY A 63 -4.64 1.10 14.63
N HIS A 64 -5.36 1.50 13.58
CA HIS A 64 -6.44 0.72 12.97
C HIS A 64 -6.20 0.54 11.47
N VAL A 65 -6.50 -0.66 10.95
CA VAL A 65 -6.42 -1.00 9.52
C VAL A 65 -7.80 -0.94 8.89
N TYR A 66 -7.93 -0.22 7.78
CA TYR A 66 -9.11 -0.25 6.91
C TYR A 66 -8.70 -0.89 5.60
N SER A 67 -9.17 -2.12 5.35
CA SER A 67 -8.79 -2.88 4.16
C SER A 67 -9.99 -2.94 3.21
N VAL A 68 -9.79 -2.47 1.98
CA VAL A 68 -10.82 -2.26 0.97
C VAL A 68 -10.63 -3.22 -0.18
N ASP A 69 -11.70 -3.88 -0.61
CA ASP A 69 -11.70 -4.73 -1.79
C ASP A 69 -13.07 -4.71 -2.47
N ILE A 70 -13.13 -5.07 -3.75
CA ILE A 70 -14.38 -5.22 -4.49
C ILE A 70 -15.23 -6.37 -3.91
N VAL A 71 -14.61 -7.33 -3.24
CA VAL A 71 -15.28 -8.37 -2.47
C VAL A 71 -14.83 -8.27 -1.03
N ARG A 72 -15.75 -7.90 -0.13
CA ARG A 72 -15.45 -7.79 1.29
C ARG A 72 -15.08 -9.16 1.88
N VAL A 73 -13.97 -9.20 2.61
CA VAL A 73 -13.60 -10.35 3.47
C VAL A 73 -14.60 -10.48 4.61
N THR A 74 -15.14 -11.69 4.81
CA THR A 74 -16.13 -11.99 5.86
C THR A 74 -15.75 -13.17 6.76
N GLU A 75 -14.78 -13.96 6.31
CA GLU A 75 -14.30 -15.19 6.93
C GLU A 75 -13.46 -14.92 8.19
N TYR A 76 -12.88 -13.72 8.28
CA TYR A 76 -11.98 -13.32 9.35
C TYR A 76 -12.42 -12.01 9.99
N ALA A 77 -12.11 -11.88 11.28
CA ALA A 77 -12.37 -10.67 12.05
C ALA A 77 -11.18 -10.37 12.96
N HIS A 78 -10.95 -9.08 13.20
CA HIS A 78 -9.91 -8.59 14.10
C HIS A 78 -10.33 -7.24 14.67
N ASP A 79 -10.11 -7.01 15.97
CA ASP A 79 -10.60 -5.80 16.66
C ASP A 79 -10.03 -4.49 16.08
N ARG A 80 -8.89 -4.59 15.40
CA ARG A 80 -8.17 -3.46 14.77
C ARG A 80 -8.22 -3.47 13.24
N VAL A 81 -9.10 -4.27 12.64
CA VAL A 81 -9.28 -4.32 11.17
C VAL A 81 -10.75 -4.11 10.83
N THR A 82 -11.00 -3.20 9.90
CA THR A 82 -12.30 -3.04 9.25
C THR A 82 -12.15 -3.42 7.78
N PHE A 83 -12.77 -4.53 7.38
CA PHE A 83 -12.92 -4.90 5.97
C PHE A 83 -14.11 -4.15 5.36
N ILE A 84 -13.90 -3.55 4.19
CA ILE A 84 -14.86 -2.69 3.49
C ILE A 84 -15.01 -3.17 2.05
N GLU A 85 -16.25 -3.27 1.57
CA GLU A 85 -16.51 -3.45 0.15
C GLU A 85 -16.39 -2.09 -0.56
N GLY A 86 -15.53 -1.99 -1.56
CA GLY A 86 -15.30 -0.74 -2.29
C GLY A 86 -14.41 -0.90 -3.52
N ASP A 87 -14.60 -0.02 -4.49
CA ASP A 87 -13.79 0.03 -5.72
C ASP A 87 -12.62 1.01 -5.55
N GLY A 88 -11.39 0.52 -5.73
CA GLY A 88 -10.17 1.33 -5.71
C GLY A 88 -10.18 2.48 -6.74
N ARG A 89 -10.91 2.31 -7.85
CA ARG A 89 -11.08 3.35 -8.89
C ARG A 89 -12.12 4.41 -8.50
N ASN A 90 -12.89 4.19 -7.44
CA ASN A 90 -13.95 5.09 -6.96
C ASN A 90 -13.99 5.18 -5.43
N LEU A 91 -12.84 5.41 -4.80
CA LEU A 91 -12.74 5.48 -3.33
C LEU A 91 -13.55 6.60 -2.69
N GLY A 92 -13.98 7.62 -3.45
CA GLY A 92 -14.89 8.65 -2.95
C GLY A 92 -16.29 8.11 -2.61
N ALA A 93 -16.70 6.97 -3.17
CA ALA A 93 -17.92 6.26 -2.76
C ALA A 93 -17.72 5.42 -1.50
N THR A 94 -16.49 4.96 -1.25
CA THR A 94 -16.12 4.10 -0.11
C THR A 94 -15.83 4.92 1.14
N PHE A 95 -15.06 6.00 1.01
CA PHE A 95 -14.63 6.84 2.11
C PHE A 95 -15.25 8.21 2.01
N SER A 96 -16.02 8.59 3.04
CA SER A 96 -16.53 9.96 3.13
C SER A 96 -15.37 10.95 3.34
N ALA A 97 -15.52 12.15 2.79
CA ALA A 97 -14.56 13.22 3.01
C ALA A 97 -14.42 13.58 4.51
N ASP A 98 -15.48 13.38 5.30
CA ASP A 98 -15.43 13.60 6.74
C ASP A 98 -14.58 12.56 7.48
N PHE A 99 -14.74 11.29 7.11
CA PHE A 99 -13.87 10.23 7.60
C PHE A 99 -12.39 10.56 7.33
N LEU A 100 -12.03 10.85 6.08
CA LEU A 100 -10.63 11.11 5.69
C LEU A 100 -10.03 12.36 6.34
N ARG A 101 -10.84 13.39 6.62
CA ARG A 101 -10.37 14.55 7.38
C ARG A 101 -10.06 14.23 8.84
N ASN A 102 -10.81 13.30 9.43
CA ASN A 102 -10.83 13.04 10.87
C ASN A 102 -10.12 11.75 11.29
N VAL A 103 -9.62 10.94 10.35
CA VAL A 103 -8.83 9.73 10.70
C VAL A 103 -7.66 10.09 11.62
N PRO A 104 -7.37 9.27 12.65
CA PRO A 104 -6.16 9.39 13.44
C PRO A 104 -4.90 9.36 12.56
N ARG A 105 -3.98 10.29 12.81
CA ARG A 105 -2.75 10.48 12.01
C ARG A 105 -1.52 10.00 12.80
N PRO A 106 -0.43 9.54 12.16
CA PRO A 106 -0.20 9.54 10.72
C PRO A 106 -1.03 8.51 9.95
N LEU A 107 -1.40 8.86 8.71
CA LEU A 107 -1.99 7.97 7.72
C LEU A 107 -0.90 7.27 6.91
N LEU A 108 -1.01 5.96 6.77
CA LEU A 108 -0.25 5.15 5.83
C LEU A 108 -1.23 4.52 4.84
N VAL A 109 -1.02 4.75 3.54
CA VAL A 109 -1.79 4.11 2.47
C VAL A 109 -0.94 3.03 1.83
N ILE A 110 -1.51 1.85 1.61
CA ILE A 110 -0.89 0.75 0.89
C ILE A 110 -1.84 0.34 -0.24
N GLU A 111 -1.36 0.40 -1.48
CA GLU A 111 -2.08 -0.05 -2.66
C GLU A 111 -1.48 -1.36 -3.16
N ASP A 112 -2.27 -2.43 -3.08
CA ASP A 112 -1.94 -3.82 -3.48
C ASP A 112 -3.17 -4.44 -4.19
N ALA A 113 -3.78 -3.67 -5.08
CA ALA A 113 -5.04 -4.00 -5.74
C ALA A 113 -4.83 -4.87 -6.98
N ASP A 114 -5.41 -4.51 -8.12
CA ASP A 114 -5.04 -5.10 -9.40
C ASP A 114 -3.76 -4.43 -9.95
N GLN A 115 -3.19 -5.03 -10.98
CA GLN A 115 -1.96 -4.55 -11.63
C GLN A 115 -2.26 -3.56 -12.76
N GLU A 116 -3.49 -3.00 -12.78
CA GLU A 116 -3.97 -2.13 -13.85
C GLU A 116 -3.63 -0.68 -13.56
N TYR A 117 -3.19 0.01 -14.62
CA TYR A 117 -2.79 1.42 -14.55
C TYR A 117 -3.91 2.31 -14.00
N GLU A 118 -5.14 2.05 -14.42
CA GLU A 118 -6.35 2.81 -14.11
C GLU A 118 -6.66 2.79 -12.61
N THR A 119 -6.38 1.68 -11.92
CA THR A 119 -6.55 1.58 -10.47
C THR A 119 -5.49 2.41 -9.78
N SER A 120 -4.22 2.18 -10.07
CA SER A 120 -3.12 2.87 -9.37
C SER A 120 -3.16 4.38 -9.54
N ILE A 121 -3.42 4.87 -10.75
CA ILE A 121 -3.50 6.32 -10.94
C ILE A 121 -4.72 6.94 -10.23
N ALA A 122 -5.84 6.21 -10.13
CA ALA A 122 -7.02 6.68 -9.42
C ALA A 122 -6.78 6.74 -7.91
N VAL A 123 -6.17 5.70 -7.33
CA VAL A 123 -5.83 5.62 -5.90
C VAL A 123 -4.79 6.69 -5.53
N LEU A 124 -3.71 6.84 -6.32
CA LEU A 124 -2.71 7.90 -6.16
C LEU A 124 -3.34 9.30 -6.14
N ARG A 125 -4.19 9.61 -7.13
CA ARG A 125 -4.88 10.91 -7.21
C ARG A 125 -5.85 11.13 -6.07
N PHE A 126 -6.57 10.09 -5.63
CA PHE A 126 -7.50 10.19 -4.52
C PHE A 126 -6.78 10.55 -3.22
N PHE A 127 -5.72 9.82 -2.88
CA PHE A 127 -4.99 10.07 -1.63
C PHE A 127 -4.08 11.29 -1.67
N ARG A 128 -3.79 11.83 -2.87
CA ARG A 128 -3.10 13.12 -3.02
C ARG A 128 -3.72 14.21 -2.16
N ASP A 129 -5.05 14.30 -2.19
CA ASP A 129 -5.80 15.37 -1.52
C ASP A 129 -6.07 15.06 -0.02
N HIS A 130 -5.56 13.94 0.48
CA HIS A 130 -5.86 13.42 1.82
C HIS A 130 -4.63 13.10 2.67
N LEU A 131 -3.45 12.98 2.06
CA LEU A 131 -2.18 12.79 2.75
C LEU A 131 -1.58 14.14 3.19
N ARG A 132 -1.03 14.16 4.41
CA ARG A 132 -0.31 15.30 5.00
C ARG A 132 1.20 15.13 4.85
N ASN A 133 1.94 16.20 5.06
CA ASN A 133 3.41 16.16 5.02
C ASN A 133 3.96 15.06 5.97
N GLY A 134 4.87 14.23 5.46
CA GLY A 134 5.49 13.12 6.17
C GLY A 134 4.70 11.80 6.12
N GLU A 135 3.48 11.81 5.60
CA GLU A 135 2.69 10.59 5.42
C GLU A 135 3.04 9.86 4.13
N TYR A 136 2.72 8.57 4.08
CA TYR A 136 3.19 7.67 3.03
C TYR A 136 2.04 7.08 2.23
N HIS A 137 2.33 6.90 0.94
CA HIS A 137 1.58 6.06 0.02
C HIS A 137 2.55 5.02 -0.55
N VAL A 138 2.34 3.75 -0.22
CA VAL A 138 3.09 2.64 -0.79
C VAL A 138 2.28 2.02 -1.91
N VAL A 139 2.89 1.90 -3.09
CA VAL A 139 2.29 1.24 -4.27
C VAL A 139 3.07 -0.04 -4.55
N GLU A 140 2.40 -1.19 -4.49
CA GLU A 140 3.00 -2.50 -4.74
C GLU A 140 3.06 -2.83 -6.25
N ASP A 141 3.62 -4.00 -6.58
CA ASP A 141 3.69 -4.57 -7.93
C ASP A 141 4.42 -3.76 -9.03
N GLY A 142 5.09 -2.65 -8.70
CA GLY A 142 5.91 -1.87 -9.64
C GLY A 142 7.02 -2.68 -10.33
N ILE A 143 7.53 -3.71 -9.64
CA ILE A 143 8.62 -4.62 -10.07
C ILE A 143 8.29 -5.43 -11.32
N ILE A 144 7.01 -5.60 -11.66
CA ILE A 144 6.60 -6.43 -12.80
C ILE A 144 7.21 -5.89 -14.11
N SER A 145 7.44 -4.57 -14.16
CA SER A 145 8.14 -3.90 -15.25
C SER A 145 9.60 -4.34 -15.37
N ASP A 146 10.28 -4.54 -14.23
CA ASP A 146 11.70 -4.91 -14.17
C ASP A 146 11.92 -6.41 -14.43
N LEU A 147 10.96 -7.25 -14.04
CA LEU A 147 11.04 -8.71 -14.23
C LEU A 147 10.80 -9.17 -15.66
N THR A 148 10.04 -8.41 -16.45
CA THR A 148 9.60 -8.85 -17.77
C THR A 148 10.64 -8.64 -18.88
N GLN A 149 11.75 -7.94 -18.61
CA GLN A 149 12.84 -7.61 -19.57
C GLN A 149 12.36 -7.09 -20.95
N ALA A 150 11.09 -6.73 -21.07
CA ALA A 150 10.48 -6.29 -22.31
C ALA A 150 10.53 -4.75 -22.33
N PRO A 151 11.12 -4.12 -23.38
CA PRO A 151 11.35 -2.68 -23.41
C PRO A 151 10.09 -1.80 -23.29
N ASN A 152 8.90 -2.40 -23.43
CA ASN A 152 7.60 -1.74 -23.36
C ASN A 152 6.71 -2.24 -22.21
N CYS A 153 7.17 -3.16 -21.36
CA CYS A 153 6.41 -3.58 -20.20
C CYS A 153 6.62 -2.58 -19.06
N ASN A 154 5.76 -1.56 -18.99
CA ASN A 154 5.49 -0.90 -17.73
C ASN A 154 4.28 -1.58 -17.12
N SER A 155 4.44 -2.15 -15.92
CA SER A 155 3.29 -2.51 -15.10
C SER A 155 2.40 -1.29 -14.89
N GLY A 156 1.09 -1.51 -14.70
CA GLY A 156 0.15 -0.44 -14.40
C GLY A 156 0.64 0.46 -13.26
N PRO A 157 1.03 -0.11 -12.10
CA PRO A 157 1.57 0.65 -10.97
C PRO A 157 2.79 1.49 -11.31
N HIS A 158 3.80 0.92 -11.97
CA HIS A 158 5.03 1.66 -12.31
C HIS A 158 4.75 2.84 -13.26
N ARG A 159 3.87 2.63 -14.25
CA ARG A 159 3.44 3.70 -15.16
C ARG A 159 2.69 4.79 -14.39
N ALA A 160 1.80 4.42 -13.47
CA ALA A 160 1.01 5.34 -12.67
C ALA A 160 1.89 6.20 -11.76
N ILE A 161 2.84 5.60 -11.04
CA ILE A 161 3.82 6.32 -10.21
C ILE A 161 4.57 7.36 -11.04
N LYS A 162 5.10 6.95 -12.20
CA LYS A 162 5.86 7.84 -13.08
C LYS A 162 5.03 9.02 -13.59
N GLU A 163 3.80 8.76 -14.06
CA GLU A 163 2.89 9.83 -14.51
C GLU A 163 2.51 10.76 -13.36
N PHE A 164 2.20 10.20 -12.19
CA PHE A 164 1.81 10.94 -11.00
C PHE A 164 2.92 11.89 -10.52
N LEU A 165 4.15 11.40 -10.37
CA LEU A 165 5.29 12.22 -9.95
C LEU A 165 5.63 13.32 -10.98
N HIS A 166 5.42 13.05 -12.27
CA HIS A 166 5.59 14.06 -13.32
C HIS A 166 4.49 15.13 -13.28
N ALA A 167 3.24 14.75 -12.97
CA ALA A 167 2.12 15.67 -12.88
C ALA A 167 2.16 16.56 -11.63
N TYR A 168 2.75 16.09 -10.54
CA TYR A 168 2.79 16.77 -9.23
C TYR A 168 4.22 16.90 -8.69
N PRO A 169 5.10 17.65 -9.40
CA PRO A 169 6.51 17.74 -9.05
C PRO A 169 6.69 18.41 -7.67
N GLY A 170 7.46 17.76 -6.80
CA GLY A 170 7.78 18.29 -5.46
C GLY A 170 6.70 18.10 -4.40
N GLU A 171 5.60 17.40 -4.73
CA GLU A 171 4.59 16.99 -3.74
C GLU A 171 4.96 15.70 -3.01
N TYR A 172 5.66 14.81 -3.72
CA TYR A 172 6.14 13.52 -3.23
C TYR A 172 7.59 13.31 -3.59
N GLU A 173 8.28 12.55 -2.75
CA GLU A 173 9.56 11.94 -3.08
C GLU A 173 9.46 10.41 -3.02
N ILE A 174 10.30 9.75 -3.81
CA ILE A 174 10.53 8.30 -3.68
C ILE A 174 11.52 8.12 -2.54
N ASP A 175 11.14 7.32 -1.56
CA ASP A 175 11.99 6.99 -0.44
C ASP A 175 12.92 5.82 -0.79
N ALA A 176 14.10 6.18 -1.30
CA ALA A 176 15.11 5.23 -1.75
C ALA A 176 15.66 4.35 -0.62
N ASP A 177 15.53 4.76 0.64
CA ASP A 177 15.99 3.96 1.78
C ASP A 177 15.19 2.65 1.90
N TYR A 178 13.94 2.62 1.41
CA TYR A 178 13.15 1.39 1.31
C TYR A 178 13.33 0.68 -0.03
N CYS A 179 13.28 1.42 -1.15
CA CYS A 179 13.38 0.84 -2.49
C CYS A 179 14.71 0.11 -2.71
N ASP A 180 15.81 0.64 -2.17
CA ASP A 180 17.16 0.20 -2.49
C ASP A 180 17.85 -0.57 -1.34
N LEU A 181 17.14 -0.84 -0.23
CA LEU A 181 17.73 -1.43 0.99
C LEU A 181 18.46 -2.76 0.73
N PHE A 182 17.85 -3.63 -0.08
CA PHE A 182 18.39 -4.96 -0.41
C PHE A 182 19.12 -4.97 -1.77
N GLY A 183 19.38 -3.80 -2.35
CA GLY A 183 19.84 -3.60 -3.73
C GLY A 183 18.86 -2.74 -4.52
N TYR A 184 19.32 -2.17 -5.64
CA TYR A 184 18.52 -1.23 -6.45
C TYR A 184 17.15 -1.81 -6.82
N ASN A 185 16.07 -1.18 -6.34
CA ASN A 185 14.67 -1.62 -6.47
C ASN A 185 14.45 -3.12 -6.15
N ALA A 186 15.15 -3.66 -5.14
CA ALA A 186 15.00 -5.05 -4.70
C ALA A 186 13.78 -5.25 -3.77
N THR A 187 12.60 -4.90 -4.27
CA THR A 187 11.28 -4.93 -3.59
C THR A 187 10.19 -5.21 -4.64
N TRP A 188 8.96 -5.60 -4.25
CA TRP A 188 7.84 -5.54 -5.21
C TRP A 188 7.29 -4.12 -5.40
N CYS A 189 7.61 -3.21 -4.50
CA CYS A 189 7.21 -1.81 -4.53
C CYS A 189 8.24 -0.94 -5.27
N SER A 190 8.68 -1.31 -6.49
CA SER A 190 9.70 -0.56 -7.24
C SER A 190 9.29 0.91 -7.42
N ASN A 191 10.08 1.85 -6.89
CA ASN A 191 9.77 3.29 -6.76
C ASN A 191 8.43 3.59 -6.07
N GLY A 192 7.87 2.62 -5.34
CA GLY A 192 6.51 2.65 -4.81
C GLY A 192 6.39 3.24 -3.41
N PHE A 193 7.49 3.42 -2.68
CA PHE A 193 7.47 4.08 -1.37
C PHE A 193 7.45 5.60 -1.54
N LEU A 194 6.27 6.18 -1.62
CA LEU A 194 6.09 7.62 -1.84
C LEU A 194 5.84 8.35 -0.51
N ARG A 195 6.73 9.27 -0.16
CA ARG A 195 6.56 10.15 1.00
C ARG A 195 6.05 11.50 0.57
N ARG A 196 4.97 11.98 1.19
CA ARG A 196 4.44 13.34 0.97
C ARG A 196 5.40 14.37 1.58
N VAL A 197 5.83 15.37 0.80
CA VAL A 197 6.83 16.37 1.24
C VAL A 197 6.35 17.82 1.22
N SER A 198 5.19 18.11 0.63
CA SER A 198 4.53 19.41 0.69
C SER A 198 3.01 19.24 0.72
N GLU A 199 2.26 20.17 1.32
CA GLU A 199 0.78 20.13 1.26
C GLU A 199 0.30 20.72 -0.09
N ALA A 200 -0.81 20.20 -0.61
CA ALA A 200 -1.42 20.64 -1.88
C ALA A 200 -2.16 21.97 -1.73
#